data_AF-A0A7K0CFJ6-F1
#
_entry.id   AF-A0A7K0CFJ6-F1
#
_cell.length_a   1.000
_cell.length_b   1.000
_cell.length_c   1.000
_cell.angle_alpha   90.00
_cell.angle_beta   90.00
_cell.angle_gamma   90.00
#
_symmetry.space_group_name_H-M   'P 1'
#
loop_
_entity.id
_entity.type
_entity.pdbx_description
1 polymer ?
#
loop_
_entity_poly.entity_id
_entity_poly.type
_entity_poly.pdbx_seq_one_letter_code
_entity_poly.pdbx_strand_id
1 'polypeptide(L)'
;MAAARGIRDTSRAGRYHNRRFLAIAEELGLEHADEPHASSGFSLVTLTPETKKRYRPAMERLSRALKAHTVATTAETTRAFRGPAARHGSSGGGVRVKAVCDCGRNVRVVPSVLAQAPIVCGGCGKPFRIPETAAAA
;
A
#
# COMPACT_ATOMS: atom_id res chain seq x y z
N MET A 1 -4.12 -20.83 -1.14
CA MET A 1 -4.72 -21.81 -2.08
C MET A 1 -3.68 -22.35 -3.07
N ALA A 2 -3.03 -21.52 -3.88
CA ALA A 2 -1.84 -21.93 -4.65
C ALA A 2 -0.71 -22.45 -3.74
N ALA A 3 -0.38 -21.69 -2.68
CA ALA A 3 0.60 -22.10 -1.68
C ALA A 3 0.25 -23.41 -0.96
N ALA A 4 -1.04 -23.64 -0.64
CA ALA A 4 -1.51 -24.88 -0.03
C ALA A 4 -1.38 -26.09 -0.97
N ARG A 5 -1.37 -25.84 -2.28
CA ARG A 5 -1.15 -26.83 -3.34
C ARG A 5 0.30 -26.88 -3.84
N GLY A 6 1.22 -26.14 -3.21
CA GLY A 6 2.62 -26.04 -3.65
C GLY A 6 2.82 -25.39 -5.04
N ILE A 7 1.79 -24.73 -5.59
CA ILE A 7 1.85 -24.12 -6.92
C ILE A 7 2.50 -22.73 -6.80
N ARG A 8 3.60 -22.53 -7.54
CA ARG A 8 4.19 -21.20 -7.74
C ARG A 8 3.35 -20.43 -8.77
N ASP A 9 2.48 -19.55 -8.28
CA ASP A 9 1.54 -18.70 -9.02
C ASP A 9 2.10 -17.28 -9.29
N THR A 10 3.37 -17.04 -8.97
CA THR A 10 4.07 -15.78 -9.20
C THR A 10 5.30 -15.96 -10.09
N SER A 11 5.66 -14.90 -10.82
CA SER A 11 6.83 -14.81 -11.70
C SER A 11 7.97 -14.01 -11.05
N ARG A 12 8.98 -13.61 -11.85
CA ARG A 12 10.12 -12.77 -11.39
C ARG A 12 9.61 -11.53 -10.64
N ALA A 13 10.22 -11.25 -9.49
CA ALA A 13 9.83 -10.18 -8.56
C ALA A 13 8.41 -10.32 -7.94
N GLY A 14 7.82 -11.53 -7.92
CA GLY A 14 6.53 -11.77 -7.27
C GLY A 14 5.32 -11.31 -8.09
N ARG A 15 5.48 -11.07 -9.39
CA ARG A 15 4.39 -10.57 -10.27
C ARG A 15 3.48 -11.71 -10.75
N TYR A 16 2.17 -11.48 -10.76
CA TYR A 16 1.17 -12.45 -11.24
C TYR A 16 0.99 -12.39 -12.76
N HIS A 17 2.01 -12.83 -13.51
CA HIS A 17 2.00 -12.86 -14.99
C HIS A 17 1.85 -14.28 -15.55
N ASN A 18 1.71 -15.28 -14.68
CA ASN A 18 1.77 -16.67 -15.13
C ASN A 18 0.39 -17.22 -15.47
N ARG A 19 0.35 -18.14 -16.44
CA ARG A 19 -0.88 -18.85 -16.83
C ARG A 19 -1.43 -19.73 -15.70
N ARG A 20 -0.58 -20.11 -14.74
CA ARG A 20 -0.99 -20.88 -13.55
C ARG A 20 -1.89 -20.06 -12.62
N PHE A 21 -1.63 -18.76 -12.48
CA PHE A 21 -2.50 -17.85 -11.74
C PHE A 21 -3.87 -17.74 -12.43
N LEU A 22 -3.90 -17.59 -13.76
CA LEU A 22 -5.15 -17.54 -14.54
C LEU A 22 -6.00 -18.79 -14.33
N ALA A 23 -5.41 -19.98 -14.45
CA ALA A 23 -6.13 -21.24 -14.24
C ALA A 23 -6.73 -21.35 -12.83
N ILE A 24 -6.01 -20.86 -11.80
CA ILE A 24 -6.52 -20.84 -10.43
C ILE A 24 -7.61 -19.78 -10.26
N ALA A 25 -7.49 -18.63 -10.94
CA ALA A 25 -8.50 -17.59 -10.92
C ALA A 25 -9.81 -18.09 -11.54
N GLU A 26 -9.75 -18.75 -12.68
CA GLU A 26 -10.90 -19.39 -13.34
C GLU A 26 -11.55 -20.46 -12.45
N GLU A 27 -10.75 -21.34 -11.82
CA GLU A 27 -11.25 -22.37 -10.89
C GLU A 27 -12.02 -21.74 -9.70
N LEU A 28 -11.58 -20.57 -9.26
CA LEU A 28 -12.22 -19.82 -8.19
C LEU A 28 -13.44 -19.00 -8.64
N GLY A 29 -13.76 -19.03 -9.93
CA GLY A 29 -14.82 -18.23 -10.54
C GLY A 29 -14.50 -16.74 -10.49
N LEU A 30 -13.24 -16.40 -10.76
CA LEU A 30 -12.74 -15.06 -10.95
C LEU A 30 -12.52 -14.79 -12.45
N GLU A 31 -13.02 -13.66 -12.92
CA GLU A 31 -12.74 -13.08 -14.22
C GLU A 31 -11.43 -12.31 -14.17
N HIS A 32 -10.62 -12.44 -15.22
CA HIS A 32 -9.39 -11.69 -15.42
C HIS A 32 -9.43 -11.05 -16.81
N ALA A 33 -8.64 -9.99 -17.00
CA ALA A 33 -8.43 -9.44 -18.33
C ALA A 33 -7.59 -10.41 -19.20
N ASP A 34 -7.81 -10.38 -20.51
CA ASP A 34 -7.00 -11.17 -21.47
C ASP A 34 -5.55 -10.67 -21.51
N GLU A 35 -5.36 -9.36 -21.35
CA GLU A 35 -4.04 -8.72 -21.33
C GLU A 35 -3.60 -8.39 -19.88
N PRO A 36 -2.33 -8.65 -19.53
CA PRO A 36 -1.80 -8.33 -18.21
C PRO A 36 -1.63 -6.82 -18.02
N HIS A 37 -2.00 -6.31 -16.84
CA HIS A 37 -1.76 -4.92 -16.49
C HIS A 37 -0.25 -4.61 -16.41
N ALA A 38 0.18 -3.48 -16.97
CA ALA A 38 1.60 -3.12 -17.10
C ALA A 38 2.39 -3.17 -15.77
N SER A 39 1.77 -2.81 -14.65
CA SER A 39 2.41 -2.83 -13.32
C SER A 39 1.94 -3.97 -12.41
N SER A 40 0.76 -4.55 -12.67
CA SER A 40 0.07 -5.45 -11.72
C SER A 40 -0.12 -6.86 -12.28
N GLY A 41 0.14 -7.07 -13.57
CA GLY A 41 -0.15 -8.34 -14.23
C GLY A 41 -1.63 -8.66 -14.23
N PHE A 42 -1.95 -9.93 -14.00
CA PHE A 42 -3.32 -10.42 -13.92
C PHE A 42 -3.96 -10.27 -12.53
N SER A 43 -3.32 -9.59 -11.57
CA SER A 43 -3.86 -9.50 -10.20
C SER A 43 -5.20 -8.76 -10.10
N LEU A 44 -5.57 -8.00 -11.13
CA LEU A 44 -6.85 -7.31 -11.23
C LEU A 44 -7.91 -8.29 -11.70
N VAL A 45 -8.48 -9.02 -10.73
CA VAL A 45 -9.53 -10.00 -10.96
C VAL A 45 -10.83 -9.60 -10.29
N THR A 46 -11.95 -9.98 -10.91
CA THR A 46 -13.30 -9.72 -10.40
C THR A 46 -14.07 -11.02 -10.22
N LEU A 47 -14.99 -11.08 -9.26
CA LEU A 47 -15.87 -12.25 -9.14
C LEU A 47 -16.83 -12.31 -10.33
N THR A 48 -16.99 -13.50 -10.92
CA THR A 48 -18.04 -13.73 -11.93
C THR A 48 -19.44 -13.50 -11.32
N PRO A 49 -20.47 -13.23 -12.15
CA PRO A 49 -21.85 -13.09 -11.66
C PRO A 49 -22.34 -14.31 -10.86
N GLU A 50 -21.96 -15.52 -11.29
CA GLU A 50 -22.33 -16.76 -10.62
C GLU A 50 -21.64 -16.89 -9.26
N THR A 51 -20.35 -16.61 -9.18
CA THR A 51 -19.58 -16.62 -7.94
C THR A 51 -20.10 -15.57 -6.96
N LYS A 52 -20.44 -14.36 -7.44
CA LYS A 52 -21.12 -13.33 -6.63
C LYS A 52 -22.43 -13.83 -6.05
N LYS A 53 -23.23 -14.55 -6.84
CA LYS A 53 -24.51 -15.13 -6.37
C LYS A 53 -24.26 -16.19 -5.29
N ARG A 54 -23.30 -17.09 -5.52
CA ARG A 54 -22.92 -18.17 -4.59
C ARG A 54 -22.43 -17.63 -3.23
N TYR A 55 -21.57 -16.62 -3.25
CA TYR A 55 -20.97 -16.07 -2.02
C TYR A 55 -21.78 -14.95 -1.38
N ARG A 56 -22.89 -14.50 -1.98
CA ARG A 56 -23.73 -13.42 -1.45
C ARG A 56 -24.07 -13.57 0.03
N PRO A 57 -24.56 -14.73 0.53
CA PRO A 57 -24.89 -14.85 1.95
C PRO A 57 -23.67 -14.66 2.88
N ALA A 58 -22.49 -15.17 2.44
CA ALA A 58 -21.25 -15.01 3.19
C ALA A 58 -20.77 -13.56 3.18
N MET A 59 -20.85 -12.88 2.02
CA MET A 59 -20.51 -11.46 1.88
C MET A 59 -21.40 -10.59 2.77
N GLU A 60 -22.71 -10.85 2.83
CA GLU A 60 -23.63 -10.11 3.70
C GLU A 60 -23.31 -10.33 5.18
N ARG A 61 -23.02 -11.58 5.58
CA ARG A 61 -22.61 -11.89 6.95
C ARG A 61 -21.32 -11.16 7.34
N LEU A 62 -20.32 -11.15 6.45
CA LEU A 62 -19.06 -10.43 6.67
C LEU A 62 -19.28 -8.92 6.73
N SER A 63 -20.10 -8.36 5.83
CA SER A 63 -20.47 -6.95 5.82
C SER A 63 -21.12 -6.53 7.14
N ARG A 64 -22.06 -7.33 7.66
CA ARG A 64 -22.68 -7.09 8.97
C ARG A 64 -21.66 -7.15 10.11
N ALA A 65 -20.78 -8.16 10.10
CA ALA A 65 -19.74 -8.31 11.12
C ALA A 65 -18.75 -7.12 11.11
N LEU A 66 -18.32 -6.69 9.91
CA LEU A 66 -17.44 -5.54 9.74
C LEU A 66 -18.11 -4.25 10.24
N LYS A 67 -19.37 -4.00 9.90
CA LYS A 67 -20.12 -2.84 10.42
C LYS A 67 -20.20 -2.85 11.95
N ALA A 68 -20.54 -3.99 12.54
CA ALA A 68 -20.60 -4.12 14.00
C ALA A 68 -19.24 -3.89 14.66
N HIS A 69 -18.16 -4.45 14.09
CA HIS A 69 -16.80 -4.24 14.57
C HIS A 69 -16.36 -2.78 14.45
N THR A 70 -16.64 -2.12 13.33
CA THR A 70 -16.36 -0.70 13.15
C THR A 70 -17.10 0.12 14.19
N VAL A 71 -18.40 -0.10 14.42
CA VAL A 71 -19.17 0.64 15.46
C VAL A 71 -18.59 0.42 16.86
N ALA A 72 -18.23 -0.81 17.20
CA ALA A 72 -17.65 -1.13 18.51
C ALA A 72 -16.28 -0.47 18.71
N THR A 73 -15.45 -0.44 17.66
CA THR A 73 -14.08 0.09 17.75
C THR A 73 -14.02 1.60 17.56
N THR A 74 -14.93 2.22 16.81
CA THR A 74 -14.96 3.68 16.62
C THR A 74 -15.45 4.42 17.87
N ALA A 75 -16.34 3.82 18.65
CA ALA A 75 -16.75 4.35 19.96
C ALA A 75 -15.61 4.34 21.00
N GLU A 76 -14.63 3.45 20.84
CA GLU A 76 -13.49 3.29 21.75
C GLU A 76 -12.23 4.04 21.28
N THR A 77 -12.18 4.49 20.02
CA THR A 77 -11.06 5.27 19.48
C THR A 77 -11.21 6.78 19.66
N THR A 78 -11.16 7.26 20.90
CA THR A 78 -10.41 8.53 21.17
C THR A 78 -8.91 8.26 21.34
N ARG A 79 -8.50 7.00 21.37
CA ARG A 79 -7.10 6.57 21.31
C ARG A 79 -6.91 5.59 20.16
N ALA A 80 -6.48 6.09 19.01
CA ALA A 80 -6.12 5.26 17.86
C ALA A 80 -5.00 4.29 18.26
N PHE A 81 -5.34 3.03 18.51
CA PHE A 81 -4.38 1.95 18.69
C PHE A 81 -3.68 1.70 17.35
N ARG A 82 -2.50 2.30 17.17
CA ARG A 82 -1.59 1.93 16.10
C ARG A 82 -0.95 0.59 16.48
N GLY A 83 -1.49 -0.50 15.95
CA GLY A 83 -0.87 -1.81 16.13
C GLY A 83 0.57 -1.83 15.60
N PRO A 84 1.42 -2.78 16.04
CA PRO A 84 2.85 -2.85 15.68
C PRO A 84 3.12 -3.14 14.18
N ALA A 85 2.09 -3.18 13.33
CA ALA A 85 2.15 -3.55 11.93
C ALA A 85 2.22 -2.36 10.97
N ALA A 86 2.50 -1.15 11.45
CA ALA A 86 3.04 -0.09 10.60
C ALA A 86 4.46 -0.50 10.19
N ARG A 87 4.55 -1.40 9.20
CA ARG A 87 5.78 -1.65 8.46
C ARG A 87 6.35 -0.27 8.11
N HIS A 88 7.60 -0.04 8.48
CA HIS A 88 8.38 1.16 8.16
C HIS A 88 8.31 1.47 6.66
N GLY A 89 7.27 2.18 6.22
CA GLY A 89 7.05 2.34 4.79
C GLY A 89 5.82 3.13 4.38
N SER A 90 4.73 3.14 5.16
CA SER A 90 3.51 3.80 4.66
C SER A 90 2.60 4.30 5.78
N SER A 91 3.04 5.31 6.51
CA SER A 91 2.15 6.11 7.35
C SER A 91 2.52 7.57 7.16
N GLY A 92 1.70 8.28 6.39
CA GLY A 92 1.86 9.72 6.12
C GLY A 92 2.95 10.06 5.12
N GLY A 93 3.06 9.28 4.03
CA GLY A 93 3.99 9.54 2.91
C GLY A 93 3.63 10.81 2.14
N GLY A 94 3.72 11.97 2.80
CA GLY A 94 3.86 13.23 2.10
C GLY A 94 5.05 13.14 1.15
N VAL A 95 4.94 13.79 -0.01
CA VAL A 95 6.00 13.84 -1.03
C VAL A 95 7.31 14.20 -0.33
N ARG A 96 8.28 13.28 -0.35
CA ARG A 96 9.61 13.53 0.24
C ARG A 96 10.36 14.50 -0.67
N VAL A 97 10.65 15.69 -0.15
CA VAL A 97 11.39 16.72 -0.86
C VAL A 97 12.88 16.61 -0.55
N LYS A 98 13.71 17.09 -1.47
CA LYS A 98 15.16 17.13 -1.28
C LYS A 98 15.51 18.34 -0.41
N ALA A 99 16.04 18.09 0.77
CA ALA A 99 16.69 19.12 1.60
C ALA A 99 18.20 19.03 1.41
N VAL A 100 18.87 20.18 1.35
CA VAL A 100 20.30 20.32 1.08
C VAL A 100 20.95 21.05 2.24
N CYS A 101 22.16 20.64 2.59
CA CYS A 101 23.03 21.33 3.53
C CYS A 101 24.11 22.09 2.75
N ASP A 102 24.57 23.22 3.27
CA ASP A 102 25.61 24.06 2.66
C ASP A 102 26.92 23.31 2.34
N CYS A 103 27.21 22.21 3.06
CA CYS A 103 28.38 21.38 2.79
C CYS A 103 28.22 20.42 1.58
N GLY A 104 27.11 20.52 0.83
CA GLY A 104 26.82 19.71 -0.36
C GLY A 104 26.10 18.39 -0.08
N ARG A 105 25.91 18.00 1.19
CA ARG A 105 25.11 16.82 1.56
C ARG A 105 23.62 17.07 1.31
N ASN A 106 22.89 16.02 0.96
CA ASN A 106 21.44 16.10 0.77
C ASN A 106 20.72 14.91 1.43
N VAL A 107 19.46 15.14 1.81
CA VAL A 107 18.58 14.16 2.43
C VAL A 107 17.16 14.34 1.88
N ARG A 108 16.40 13.24 1.75
CA ARG A 108 14.99 13.30 1.36
C ARG A 108 14.11 13.20 2.60
N VAL A 109 13.34 14.24 2.88
CA VAL A 109 12.53 14.36 4.09
C VAL A 109 11.11 14.81 3.76
N VAL A 110 10.15 14.45 4.61
CA VAL A 110 8.79 15.00 4.53
C VAL A 110 8.82 16.41 5.14
N PRO A 111 8.25 17.45 4.49
CA PRO A 111 8.30 18.83 5.00
C PRO A 111 7.78 18.97 6.45
N SER A 112 6.74 18.23 6.81
CA SER A 112 6.18 18.24 8.17
C SER A 112 7.13 17.72 9.25
N VAL A 113 8.10 16.87 8.90
CA VAL A 113 9.15 16.41 9.82
C VAL A 113 10.20 17.50 10.02
N LEU A 114 10.60 18.19 8.94
CA LEU A 114 11.57 19.30 9.02
C LEU A 114 11.00 20.52 9.77
N ALA A 115 9.68 20.73 9.71
CA ALA A 115 8.99 21.78 10.45
C ALA A 115 8.92 21.52 11.97
N GLN A 116 8.94 20.25 12.40
CA GLN A 116 8.89 19.90 13.82
C GLN A 116 10.20 20.17 14.55
N ALA A 117 11.33 19.83 13.91
CA ALA A 117 12.65 20.10 14.46
C ALA A 117 13.71 20.17 13.34
N PRO A 118 14.70 21.08 13.45
CA PRO A 118 15.76 21.18 12.46
C PRO A 118 16.63 19.91 12.46
N ILE A 119 16.85 19.34 11.28
CA ILE A 119 17.77 18.21 11.11
C ILE A 119 19.17 18.78 10.89
N VAL A 120 20.10 18.47 11.79
CA VAL A 120 21.47 19.00 11.76
C VAL A 120 22.43 18.03 11.06
N CYS A 121 23.29 18.55 10.19
CA CYS A 121 24.36 17.78 9.57
C CYS A 121 25.48 17.53 10.57
N GLY A 122 25.73 16.27 10.92
CA GLY A 122 26.84 15.90 11.82
C GLY A 122 28.25 16.18 11.29
N GLY A 123 28.40 16.57 10.01
CA GLY A 123 29.70 16.94 9.45
C GLY A 123 30.07 18.41 9.63
N CYS A 124 29.11 19.33 9.49
CA CYS A 124 29.36 20.77 9.53
C CYS A 124 28.50 21.52 10.56
N GLY A 125 27.67 20.82 11.33
CA GLY A 125 26.82 21.40 12.38
C GLY A 125 25.66 22.28 11.89
N LYS A 126 25.45 22.39 10.57
CA LYS A 126 24.41 23.25 9.98
C LYS A 126 23.12 22.48 9.69
N PRO A 127 21.94 23.12 9.75
CA PRO A 127 20.68 22.47 9.43
C PRO A 127 20.51 22.24 7.92
N PHE A 128 19.79 21.18 7.55
CA PHE A 128 19.34 20.97 6.17
C PHE A 128 18.15 21.88 5.85
N ARG A 129 18.13 22.47 4.65
CA ARG A 129 17.06 23.35 4.17
C ARG A 129 16.48 22.86 2.86
N ILE A 130 15.18 23.05 2.66
CA ILE A 130 14.54 22.80 1.37
C ILE A 130 14.86 24.02 0.50
N PRO A 131 15.56 23.86 -0.65
CA PRO A 131 15.74 24.98 -1.57
C PRO A 131 14.35 25.37 -2.07
N GLU A 132 13.96 26.64 -1.90
CA GLU A 132 12.75 27.15 -2.52
C GLU A 132 12.89 26.97 -4.03
N THR A 133 12.05 26.12 -4.60
CA THR A 133 11.90 26.06 -6.05
C THR A 133 11.29 27.40 -6.41
N ALA A 134 12.06 28.30 -7.03
CA ALA A 134 11.53 29.51 -7.63
C ALA A 134 10.33 29.09 -8.49
N ALA A 135 9.12 29.48 -8.06
CA ALA A 135 7.92 29.28 -8.83
C ALA A 135 8.15 30.00 -10.16
N ALA A 136 8.28 29.23 -11.24
CA ALA A 136 8.33 29.77 -12.57
C ALA A 136 6.99 30.46 -12.85
N ALA A 137 7.11 31.69 -13.35
CA ALA A 137 6.05 32.65 -13.66
C ALA A 137 4.98 32.10 -14.62
#